data_AF-A0AAN6A7X2-F1
#
_entry.id   AF-A0AAN6A7X2-F1
#
_cell.length_a   1.000
_cell.length_b   1.000
_cell.length_c   1.000
_cell.angle_alpha   90.00
_cell.angle_beta   90.00
_cell.angle_gamma   90.00
#
_symmetry.space_group_name_H-M   'P 1'
#
loop_
_entity.id
_entity.type
_entity.pdbx_description
1 polymer ?
#
loop_
_entity_poly.entity_id
_entity_poly.type
_entity_poly.pdbx_seq_one_letter_code
_entity_poly.pdbx_strand_id
1 'polypeptide(L)'
;MDELCLRAVKENGMILEYIKNPTEELCIEAVRQNGLALKYVKEQTAEICLEAVKQNGKALRYVNNQSDEICIEAVRQNGYALEYVREQTEEMCIEAVKQLRGVTI
;
A
#
# COMPACT_ATOMS: atom_id res chain seq x y z
N MET A 1 -10.35 -21.05 4.66
CA MET A 1 -10.39 -19.62 5.01
C MET A 1 -11.33 -19.45 6.20
N ASP A 2 -10.90 -18.76 7.25
CA ASP A 2 -11.78 -18.46 8.38
C ASP A 2 -12.74 -17.34 7.96
N GLU A 3 -14.01 -17.69 7.75
CA GLU A 3 -15.06 -16.78 7.29
C GLU A 3 -15.26 -15.60 8.26
N LEU A 4 -15.05 -15.82 9.56
CA LEU A 4 -15.12 -14.76 10.57
C LEU A 4 -13.97 -13.77 10.40
N CYS A 5 -12.73 -14.27 10.22
CA CYS A 5 -11.57 -13.41 9.96
C CYS A 5 -11.75 -12.60 8.68
N LEU A 6 -12.24 -13.21 7.60
CA LEU A 6 -12.48 -12.51 6.33
C LEU A 6 -13.50 -11.39 6.49
N ARG A 7 -14.63 -11.66 7.17
CA ARG A 7 -15.65 -10.64 7.45
C ARG A 7 -15.10 -9.51 8.31
N ALA A 8 -14.35 -9.83 9.36
CA ALA A 8 -13.75 -8.84 10.25
C ALA A 8 -12.77 -7.92 9.50
N VAL A 9 -11.91 -8.49 8.66
CA VAL A 9 -10.96 -7.74 7.84
C VAL A 9 -11.67 -6.83 6.82
N LYS A 10 -12.77 -7.30 6.21
CA LYS A 10 -13.59 -6.48 5.30
C LYS A 10 -14.25 -5.28 5.99
N GLU A 11 -14.60 -5.40 7.26
CA GLU A 11 -15.13 -4.29 8.06
C GLU A 11 -14.01 -3.35 8.54
N ASN A 12 -12.86 -3.91 8.95
CA ASN A 12 -11.70 -3.16 9.41
C ASN A 12 -10.38 -3.91 9.13
N GLY A 13 -9.63 -3.48 8.12
CA GLY A 13 -8.36 -4.08 7.71
C GLY A 13 -7.28 -4.03 8.80
N MET A 14 -7.39 -3.11 9.77
CA MET A 14 -6.44 -3.03 10.89
C MET A 14 -6.53 -4.23 11.84
N ILE A 15 -7.62 -5.01 11.80
CA ILE A 15 -7.77 -6.24 12.58
C ILE A 15 -6.67 -7.26 12.25
N LEU A 16 -6.03 -7.12 11.09
CA LEU A 16 -4.87 -7.93 10.70
C LEU A 16 -3.78 -7.97 11.78
N GLU A 17 -3.63 -6.91 12.58
CA GLU A 17 -2.73 -6.85 13.75
C GLU A 17 -2.90 -8.04 14.72
N TYR A 18 -4.15 -8.50 14.90
CA TYR A 18 -4.50 -9.52 15.88
C TYR A 18 -4.53 -10.94 15.30
N ILE A 19 -4.30 -11.08 13.99
CA ILE A 19 -4.28 -12.38 13.31
C ILE A 19 -2.86 -12.92 13.35
N LYS A 20 -2.62 -14.02 14.08
CA LYS A 20 -1.27 -14.55 14.31
C LYS A 20 -0.55 -14.96 13.02
N ASN A 21 -1.28 -15.58 12.09
CA ASN A 21 -0.78 -16.11 10.83
C ASN A 21 -1.79 -15.83 9.70
N PRO A 22 -1.89 -14.57 9.22
CA PRO A 22 -2.83 -14.25 8.15
C PRO A 22 -2.40 -14.92 6.85
N THR A 23 -3.37 -15.40 6.08
CA THR A 23 -3.12 -15.87 4.71
C THR A 23 -2.87 -14.66 3.79
N GLU A 24 -2.23 -14.90 2.65
CA GLU A 24 -2.05 -13.86 1.63
C GLU A 24 -3.39 -13.22 1.21
N GLU A 25 -4.43 -14.02 1.02
CA GLU A 25 -5.79 -13.53 0.73
C GLU A 25 -6.32 -12.57 1.80
N LEU A 26 -6.13 -12.88 3.10
CA LEU A 26 -6.53 -11.98 4.18
C LEU A 26 -5.68 -10.71 4.21
N CYS A 27 -4.38 -10.80 3.91
CA CYS A 27 -3.51 -9.62 3.79
C CYS A 27 -3.99 -8.71 2.65
N ILE A 28 -4.28 -9.28 1.48
CA ILE A 28 -4.80 -8.53 0.32
C ILE A 28 -6.12 -7.84 0.67
N GLU A 29 -7.06 -8.55 1.29
CA GLU A 29 -8.35 -7.96 1.66
C GLU A 29 -8.17 -6.85 2.70
N ALA A 30 -7.25 -7.02 3.65
CA ALA A 30 -6.95 -6.01 4.66
C ALA A 30 -6.39 -4.74 4.05
N VAL A 31 -5.44 -4.85 3.12
CA VAL A 31 -4.82 -3.67 2.49
C VAL A 31 -5.74 -3.00 1.47
N ARG A 32 -6.64 -3.76 0.82
CA ARG A 32 -7.72 -3.21 -0.02
C ARG A 32 -8.73 -2.42 0.80
N GLN A 33 -9.01 -2.87 2.02
CA GLN A 33 -9.89 -2.13 2.95
C GLN A 33 -9.16 -0.90 3.52
N ASN A 34 -7.91 -1.05 3.96
CA ASN A 34 -7.06 0.01 4.48
C ASN A 34 -5.58 -0.26 4.17
N GLY A 35 -4.99 0.48 3.24
CA GLY A 35 -3.62 0.28 2.79
C GLY A 35 -2.58 0.40 3.90
N LEU A 36 -2.87 1.13 4.98
CA LEU A 36 -1.97 1.23 6.13
C LEU A 36 -1.90 -0.07 6.95
N ALA A 37 -2.82 -1.01 6.75
CA ALA A 37 -2.76 -2.35 7.34
C ALA A 37 -1.51 -3.13 6.89
N LEU A 38 -0.86 -2.72 5.79
CA LEU A 38 0.41 -3.26 5.32
C LEU A 38 1.47 -3.34 6.43
N LYS A 39 1.44 -2.41 7.40
CA LYS A 39 2.37 -2.40 8.54
C LYS A 39 2.30 -3.66 9.42
N TYR A 40 1.23 -4.44 9.34
CA TYR A 40 1.04 -5.69 10.08
C TYR A 40 1.33 -6.93 9.23
N VAL A 41 1.60 -6.77 7.93
CA VAL A 41 1.97 -7.86 7.03
C VAL A 41 3.47 -8.14 7.18
N LYS A 42 3.81 -9.33 7.72
CA LYS A 42 5.21 -9.77 7.88
C LYS A 42 5.84 -10.16 6.54
N GLU A 43 5.16 -11.04 5.81
CA GLU A 43 5.59 -11.53 4.50
C GLU A 43 4.88 -10.73 3.41
N GLN A 44 5.57 -9.72 2.86
CA GLN A 44 5.01 -8.84 1.84
C GLN A 44 5.34 -9.36 0.44
N THR A 45 4.31 -9.66 -0.35
CA THR A 45 4.44 -9.89 -1.79
C THR A 45 4.28 -8.58 -2.55
N ALA A 46 4.77 -8.53 -3.80
CA ALA A 46 4.61 -7.34 -4.64
C ALA A 46 3.12 -6.99 -4.85
N GLU A 47 2.25 -8.00 -4.96
CA GLU A 47 0.80 -7.81 -5.07
C GLU A 47 0.21 -7.14 -3.82
N ILE A 48 0.52 -7.63 -2.62
CA ILE A 48 0.06 -7.02 -1.37
C ILE A 48 0.52 -5.55 -1.29
N CYS A 49 1.78 -5.27 -1.63
CA CYS A 49 2.31 -3.90 -1.61
C CYS A 49 1.60 -2.99 -2.63
N LEU A 50 1.39 -3.48 -3.85
CA LEU A 50 0.70 -2.73 -4.91
C LEU A 50 -0.75 -2.42 -4.53
N GLU A 51 -1.49 -3.39 -4.00
CA GLU A 51 -2.85 -3.18 -3.51
C GLU A 51 -2.89 -2.15 -2.37
N ALA A 52 -1.92 -2.21 -1.45
CA ALA A 52 -1.82 -1.25 -0.35
C ALA A 52 -1.58 0.18 -0.83
N VAL A 53 -0.63 0.39 -1.75
CA VAL A 53 -0.30 1.75 -2.24
C VAL A 53 -1.35 2.31 -3.20
N LYS A 54 -2.04 1.45 -3.97
CA LYS A 54 -3.23 1.82 -4.75
C LYS A 54 -4.36 2.33 -3.86
N GLN A 55 -4.55 1.69 -2.71
CA GLN A 55 -5.56 2.12 -1.74
C GLN A 55 -5.14 3.41 -1.03
N ASN A 56 -3.87 3.50 -0.60
CA ASN A 56 -3.31 4.67 0.06
C ASN A 56 -1.80 4.77 -0.20
N GLY A 57 -1.38 5.77 -0.97
CA GLY A 57 0.01 5.97 -1.36
C GLY A 57 0.96 6.14 -0.16
N LYS A 58 0.46 6.63 0.98
CA LYS A 58 1.27 6.70 2.22
C LYS A 58 1.61 5.33 2.80
N ALA A 59 0.96 4.25 2.36
CA ALA A 59 1.33 2.89 2.73
C ALA A 59 2.75 2.52 2.27
N LEU A 60 3.31 3.24 1.29
CA LEU A 60 4.68 3.07 0.82
C LEU A 60 5.71 3.09 1.96
N ARG A 61 5.44 3.86 3.03
CA ARG A 61 6.30 3.92 4.23
C ARG A 61 6.50 2.57 4.94
N TYR A 62 5.61 1.60 4.69
CA TYR A 62 5.64 0.27 5.29
C TYR A 62 6.11 -0.82 4.31
N VAL A 63 6.41 -0.47 3.06
CA VAL A 63 6.91 -1.40 2.06
C VAL A 63 8.36 -1.77 2.39
N ASN A 64 8.63 -3.06 2.62
CA ASN A 64 9.97 -3.55 2.92
C ASN A 64 10.89 -3.48 1.70
N ASN A 65 10.40 -3.94 0.55
CA ASN A 65 11.15 -3.98 -0.72
C ASN A 65 10.44 -3.09 -1.75
N GLN A 66 10.94 -1.87 -1.92
CA GLN A 66 10.40 -0.90 -2.87
C GLN A 66 10.93 -1.20 -4.27
N SER A 67 10.03 -1.43 -5.23
CA SER A 67 10.33 -1.40 -6.66
C SER A 67 9.91 -0.06 -7.26
N ASP A 68 10.46 0.29 -8.42
CA ASP A 68 10.05 1.50 -9.14
C ASP A 68 8.54 1.51 -9.41
N GLU A 69 7.96 0.36 -9.77
CA GLU A 69 6.51 0.20 -9.97
C GLU A 69 5.70 0.55 -8.72
N ILE A 70 6.07 0.02 -7.55
CA ILE A 70 5.38 0.29 -6.29
C ILE A 70 5.52 1.77 -5.90
N CYS A 71 6.72 2.34 -6.07
CA CYS A 71 6.98 3.74 -5.76
C CYS A 71 6.18 4.68 -6.67
N ILE A 72 6.22 4.46 -7.99
CA ILE A 72 5.48 5.26 -8.96
C ILE A 72 3.97 5.15 -8.71
N GLU A 73 3.46 3.95 -8.43
CA GLU A 73 2.04 3.76 -8.13
C GLU A 73 1.62 4.51 -6.86
N ALA A 74 2.43 4.46 -5.80
CA ALA A 74 2.19 5.22 -4.58
C ALA A 74 2.18 6.73 -4.81
N VAL A 75 3.12 7.24 -5.61
CA VAL A 75 3.24 8.66 -5.96
C VAL A 75 2.07 9.10 -6.84
N ARG A 76 1.63 8.28 -7.80
CA ARG A 76 0.43 8.52 -8.61
C ARG A 76 -0.81 8.62 -7.74
N GLN A 77 -0.94 7.77 -6.74
CA GLN A 77 -2.06 7.80 -5.81
C GLN A 77 -2.02 9.05 -4.92
N ASN A 78 -0.83 9.44 -4.45
CA ASN A 78 -0.62 10.63 -3.64
C ASN A 78 0.79 11.17 -3.86
N GLY A 79 0.91 12.35 -4.48
CA GLY A 79 2.21 12.97 -4.76
C GLY A 79 3.10 13.17 -3.53
N TYR A 80 2.53 13.31 -2.33
CA TYR A 80 3.30 13.39 -1.08
C TYR A 80 3.98 12.07 -0.69
N ALA A 81 3.55 10.93 -1.24
CA ALA A 81 4.18 9.64 -0.98
C ALA A 81 5.65 9.57 -1.44
N LEU A 82 6.09 10.50 -2.29
CA LEU A 82 7.50 10.68 -2.65
C LEU A 82 8.40 10.81 -1.42
N GLU A 83 7.89 11.37 -0.31
CA GLU A 83 8.63 11.47 0.96
C GLU A 83 9.08 10.12 1.53
N TYR A 84 8.43 9.02 1.12
CA TYR A 84 8.73 7.66 1.59
C TYR A 84 9.54 6.82 0.61
N VAL A 85 9.86 7.34 -0.57
CA VAL A 85 10.70 6.66 -1.56
C VAL A 85 12.16 6.70 -1.11
N ARG A 86 12.81 5.54 -0.97
CA ARG A 86 14.22 5.46 -0.55
C ARG A 86 15.19 5.91 -1.64
N GLU A 87 14.93 5.49 -2.89
CA GLU A 87 15.73 5.83 -4.06
C GLU A 87 14.84 6.56 -5.07
N GLN A 88 14.93 7.90 -5.10
CA GLN A 88 14.07 8.72 -5.96
C GLN A 88 14.64 8.83 -7.37
N THR A 89 13.78 8.62 -8.37
CA THR A 89 14.10 8.84 -9.79
C THR A 89 13.46 10.13 -10.31
N GLU A 90 13.96 10.64 -11.44
CA GLU A 90 13.37 11.79 -12.11
C GLU A 90 11.90 11.56 -12.46
N GLU A 91 11.55 10.36 -12.91
CA GLU A 91 10.17 9.97 -13.22
C GLU A 91 9.25 10.12 -11.99
N MET A 92 9.67 9.61 -10.84
CA MET A 92 8.89 9.72 -9.59
C MET A 92 8.70 11.17 -9.16
N CYS A 93 9.74 12.00 -9.28
CA CYS A 93 9.67 13.43 -8.97
C CYS A 93 8.71 14.18 -9.90
N ILE A 94 8.76 13.90 -11.20
CA ILE A 94 7.84 14.48 -12.18
C ILE A 94 6.40 14.08 -11.85
N GLU A 95 6.18 12.81 -11.53
CA GLU A 95 4.85 12.30 -11.22
C GLU A 95 4.27 12.93 -9.94
N ALA A 96 5.09 13.12 -8.91
CA ALA A 96 4.69 13.81 -7.69
C ALA A 96 4.25 15.25 -7.97
N VAL A 97 4.99 15.99 -8.80
CA VAL A 97 4.66 17.37 -9.18
C VAL A 97 3.34 17.45 -9.95
N LYS A 98 3.05 16.48 -10.83
CA LYS A 98 1.77 16.42 -11.56
C LYS A 98 0.60 16.28 -10.58
N GLN A 99 0.70 15.34 -9.64
CA GLN A 99 -0.34 15.08 -8.64
C GLN A 99 -0.57 16.30 -7.72
N LEU A 100 0.49 16.94 -7.25
CA LEU A 100 0.39 18.11 -6.36
C LEU A 100 -0.22 19.35 -7.05
N ARG A 101 -0.04 19.49 -8.36
CA ARG A 101 -0.58 20.61 -9.14
C ARG A 101 -2.00 20.36 -9.67
N GLY A 102 -2.56 19.16 -9.48
CA GLY A 102 -3.87 18.78 -10.00
C GLY A 102 -3.95 18.81 -11.53
N VAL A 103 -2.81 18.65 -12.22
CA VAL A 103 -2.76 18.70 -13.68
C VAL A 103 -2.95 17.29 -14.23
N THR A 104 -4.19 16.99 -14.64
CA THR A 104 -4.46 15.87 -15.54
C THR A 104 -4.15 16.35 -16.96
N ILE A 105 -3.07 15.85 -17.56
CA ILE A 105 -2.78 16.04 -19.00
C ILE A 105 -3.67 15.15 -19.85
#